data_AF-A0A2V9XPT5-F1
#
_entry.id   AF-A0A2V9XPT5-F1
#
_cell.length_a   1.000
_cell.length_b   1.000
_cell.length_c   1.000
_cell.angle_alpha   90.00
_cell.angle_beta   90.00
_cell.angle_gamma   90.00
#
_symmetry.space_group_name_H-M   'P 1'
#
loop_
_entity.id
_entity.type
_entity.pdbx_description
1 polymer ?
#
loop_
_entity_poly.entity_id
_entity_poly.type
_entity_poly.pdbx_seq_one_letter_code
_entity_poly.pdbx_strand_id
1 'polypeptide(L)'
;NHQERFERDVVRPFVEEYLSGRTPIPCSLCNNHLKFDQLLMVARQIGADLLATGHYARVEYDESRGRWLLKRPTDLSKDQTYFLFGLTQEQLSSTLFPLGEMKKPEVREL
;
A
#
# COMPACT_ATOMS: atom_id res chain seq x y z
N ASN A 1 7.63 -9.90 16.53
CA ASN A 1 6.65 -8.99 17.15
C ASN A 1 6.38 -7.83 16.20
N HIS A 2 5.15 -7.65 15.69
CA HIS A 2 4.83 -6.59 14.72
C HIS A 2 4.91 -5.19 15.32
N GLN A 3 4.65 -5.06 16.63
CA GLN A 3 4.69 -3.78 17.35
C GLN A 3 6.10 -3.19 17.42
N GLU A 4 7.09 -3.99 17.81
CA GLU A 4 8.50 -3.56 17.88
C GLU A 4 9.02 -3.08 16.52
N ARG A 5 8.62 -3.77 15.45
CA ARG A 5 9.04 -3.42 14.10
C ARG A 5 8.35 -2.13 13.62
N PHE A 6 7.07 -1.94 13.93
CA PHE A 6 6.38 -0.68 13.66
C PHE A 6 7.01 0.48 14.42
N GLU A 7 7.34 0.29 15.69
CA GLU A 7 8.04 1.30 16.50
C GLU A 7 9.38 1.69 15.87
N ARG A 8 10.19 0.70 15.50
CA ARG A 8 11.52 0.92 14.93
C ARG A 8 11.49 1.54 13.54
N ASP A 9 10.63 1.04 12.64
CA ASP A 9 10.70 1.37 11.21
C ASP A 9 9.75 2.53 10.82
N VAL A 10 8.79 2.91 11.68
CA VAL A 10 7.86 4.03 11.42
C VAL A 10 7.89 5.09 12.52
N VAL A 11 7.75 4.71 13.80
CA VAL A 11 7.60 5.69 14.88
C VAL A 11 8.90 6.43 15.14
N ARG A 12 10.03 5.73 15.31
CA ARG A 12 11.33 6.39 15.55
C ARG A 12 11.75 7.32 14.41
N PRO A 13 11.73 6.91 13.12
CA PRO A 13 12.06 7.80 12.02
C PRO A 13 11.13 9.01 11.95
N PHE A 14 9.83 8.82 12.21
CA PHE A 14 8.87 9.93 12.27
C PHE A 14 9.26 10.96 13.34
N VAL A 15 9.58 10.52 14.55
CA VAL A 15 9.99 11.40 15.65
C VAL A 15 11.30 12.13 15.31
N GLU A 16 12.29 11.42 14.79
CA GLU A 16 13.59 12.00 14.40
C GLU A 16 13.45 13.08 13.32
N GLU A 17 12.64 12.82 12.29
CA GLU A 17 12.34 13.79 11.23
C GLU A 17 11.67 15.05 11.79
N TYR A 18 10.70 14.90 12.70
CA TYR A 18 10.07 16.04 13.38
C TYR A 18 11.07 16.83 14.22
N LEU A 19 11.90 16.15 15.00
CA LEU A 19 12.96 16.80 15.80
C LEU A 19 13.97 17.56 14.93
N SER A 20 14.14 17.14 13.68
CA SER A 20 14.99 17.82 12.70
C SER A 20 14.30 18.95 11.91
N GLY A 21 13.06 19.30 12.27
CA GLY A 21 12.30 20.37 11.63
C GLY A 21 11.68 19.99 10.28
N ARG A 22 11.61 18.70 9.95
CA ARG A 22 10.95 18.19 8.74
C ARG A 22 9.53 17.72 9.06
N THR A 23 8.69 17.60 8.02
CA THR A 23 7.35 17.03 8.12
C THR A 23 7.30 15.70 7.36
N PRO A 24 7.56 14.56 8.03
CA PRO A 24 7.60 13.25 7.39
C PRO A 24 6.19 12.73 7.08
N ILE A 25 6.12 11.76 6.17
CA ILE A 25 4.88 11.05 5.80
C ILE A 25 4.99 9.59 6.28
N PRO A 26 4.64 9.30 7.55
CA PRO A 26 4.84 7.97 8.14
C PRO A 26 4.01 6.89 7.46
N CYS A 27 2.85 7.25 6.90
CA CYS A 27 1.96 6.33 6.19
C CYS A 27 2.62 5.73 4.94
N SER A 28 3.45 6.51 4.22
CA SER A 28 4.17 6.01 3.05
C SER A 28 5.25 5.01 3.47
N LEU A 29 6.03 5.34 4.51
CA LEU A 29 7.02 4.41 5.10
C LEU A 29 6.37 3.11 5.58
N CYS A 30 5.23 3.21 6.27
CA CYS A 30 4.47 2.07 6.76
C CYS A 30 3.98 1.17 5.62
N ASN A 31 3.38 1.74 4.57
CA ASN A 31 2.89 0.95 3.44
C ASN A 31 4.04 0.27 2.69
N ASN A 32 5.10 1.01 2.38
CA ASN A 32 6.18 0.51 1.53
C ASN A 32 7.04 -0.57 2.20
N HIS A 33 7.31 -0.44 3.51
CA HIS A 33 8.33 -1.26 4.20
C HIS A 33 7.80 -2.22 5.27
N LEU A 34 6.56 -2.00 5.75
CA LEU A 34 5.99 -2.82 6.80
C LEU A 34 4.79 -3.59 6.29
N LYS A 35 3.77 -2.89 5.80
CA LYS A 35 2.48 -3.49 5.53
C LYS A 35 2.57 -4.46 4.35
N PHE A 36 3.07 -4.03 3.19
CA PHE A 36 3.13 -4.89 2.01
C PHE A 36 4.18 -5.99 2.14
N ASP A 37 5.40 -5.68 2.57
CA ASP A 37 6.45 -6.69 2.75
C ASP A 37 6.05 -7.82 3.70
N GLN A 38 5.45 -7.48 4.86
CA GLN A 38 5.06 -8.49 5.83
C GLN A 38 3.81 -9.24 5.41
N LEU A 39 2.79 -8.55 4.91
CA LEU A 39 1.56 -9.23 4.49
C LEU A 39 1.80 -10.14 3.30
N LEU A 40 2.68 -9.76 2.37
CA LEU A 40 3.09 -10.64 1.27
C LEU A 40 3.90 -11.84 1.77
N MET A 41 4.81 -11.64 2.72
CA MET A 41 5.52 -12.76 3.35
C MET A 41 4.55 -13.73 4.03
N VAL A 42 3.60 -13.22 4.81
CA VAL A 42 2.59 -14.04 5.49
C VAL A 42 1.68 -14.75 4.48
N ALA A 43 1.21 -14.04 3.45
CA ALA A 43 0.44 -14.63 2.35
C ALA A 43 1.19 -15.81 1.70
N ARG A 44 2.48 -15.63 1.39
CA ARG A 44 3.32 -16.71 0.84
C ARG A 44 3.46 -17.89 1.80
N GLN A 45 3.61 -17.64 3.10
CA GLN A 45 3.73 -18.70 4.12
C GLN A 45 2.46 -19.54 4.26
N ILE A 46 1.28 -18.96 4.01
CA ILE A 46 0.00 -19.68 4.05
C ILE A 46 -0.44 -20.21 2.68
N GLY A 47 0.40 -20.05 1.64
CA GLY A 47 0.11 -20.52 0.28
C GLY A 47 -0.90 -19.67 -0.50
N ALA A 48 -1.07 -18.39 -0.14
CA ALA A 48 -1.89 -17.46 -0.89
C ALA A 48 -1.12 -16.82 -2.06
N ASP A 49 -1.73 -16.79 -3.24
CA ASP A 49 -1.12 -16.24 -4.46
C ASP A 49 -1.12 -14.70 -4.48
N LEU A 50 -2.15 -14.08 -3.89
CA LEU A 50 -2.39 -12.64 -3.96
C LEU A 50 -2.79 -12.07 -2.60
N LEU A 51 -2.38 -10.82 -2.35
CA LEU A 51 -2.76 -10.02 -1.19
C LEU A 51 -3.79 -8.96 -1.58
N ALA A 52 -5.01 -9.05 -1.04
CA ALA A 52 -6.01 -8.00 -1.19
C ALA A 52 -5.95 -6.98 -0.05
N THR A 53 -6.07 -5.69 -0.38
CA THR A 53 -6.23 -4.63 0.63
C THR A 53 -7.37 -3.69 0.26
N GLY A 54 -8.00 -3.09 1.28
CA GLY A 54 -9.08 -2.11 1.09
C GLY A 54 -8.62 -0.72 0.64
N HIS A 55 -7.49 -0.61 -0.06
CA HIS A 55 -7.07 0.68 -0.60
C HIS A 55 -7.85 1.02 -1.87
N TYR A 56 -8.24 2.29 -1.99
CA TYR A 56 -8.78 2.87 -3.21
C TYR A 56 -7.62 3.20 -4.15
N ALA A 57 -7.21 2.19 -4.90
CA ALA A 57 -6.19 2.25 -5.95
C ALA A 57 -6.47 1.14 -6.96
N ARG A 58 -5.77 1.14 -8.08
CA ARG A 58 -5.85 0.07 -9.09
C ARG A 58 -4.47 -0.39 -9.48
N VAL A 59 -4.36 -1.65 -9.85
CA VAL A 59 -3.12 -2.26 -10.34
C VAL A 59 -3.41 -2.97 -11.65
N GLU A 60 -2.59 -2.73 -12.65
CA GLU A 60 -2.76 -3.28 -14.00
C GLU A 60 -1.39 -3.59 -14.61
N TYR A 61 -1.26 -4.73 -15.28
CA TYR A 61 -0.07 -5.04 -16.05
C TYR A 61 -0.16 -4.38 -17.43
N ASP A 62 0.83 -3.56 -17.77
CA ASP A 62 0.94 -2.93 -19.08
C ASP A 62 1.91 -3.73 -19.96
N GLU A 63 1.34 -4.51 -20.87
CA GLU A 63 2.07 -5.34 -21.84
C GLU A 63 3.04 -4.52 -22.70
N SER A 64 2.68 -3.30 -23.08
CA SER A 64 3.52 -2.45 -23.93
C SER A 64 4.78 -1.96 -23.22
N ARG A 65 4.70 -1.83 -21.89
CA ARG A 65 5.80 -1.40 -21.03
C ARG A 65 6.46 -2.55 -20.27
N GLY A 66 5.91 -3.76 -20.36
CA GLY A 66 6.37 -4.96 -19.65
C GLY A 66 6.37 -4.80 -18.12
N ARG A 67 5.44 -4.02 -17.54
CA ARG A 67 5.47 -3.68 -16.11
C ARG A 67 4.09 -3.43 -15.49
N TRP A 68 4.01 -3.58 -14.17
CA TRP A 68 2.84 -3.23 -13.38
C TRP A 68 2.74 -1.73 -13.13
N LEU A 69 1.52 -1.21 -13.32
CA LEU A 69 1.14 0.18 -13.12
C LEU A 69 0.26 0.33 -11.89
N LEU A 70 0.61 1.29 -11.03
CA LEU A 70 -0.29 1.80 -10.00
C LEU A 70 -1.15 2.91 -10.61
N LYS A 71 -2.48 2.74 -10.62
CA LYS A 71 -3.44 3.67 -11.20
C LYS A 71 -4.38 4.23 -10.14
N ARG A 72 -4.85 5.46 -10.36
CA ARG A 72 -5.88 6.09 -9.53
C ARG A 72 -7.18 5.27 -9.57
N PRO A 73 -7.93 5.19 -8.46
CA PRO A 73 -9.23 4.53 -8.41
C PRO A 73 -10.30 5.31 -9.19
N THR A 74 -11.46 4.70 -9.34
CA THR A 74 -12.66 5.34 -9.90
C THR A 74 -13.20 6.46 -8.99
N ASP A 75 -13.07 6.32 -7.67
CA ASP A 75 -13.37 7.40 -6.71
C ASP A 75 -12.14 8.26 -6.40
N LEU A 76 -11.97 9.32 -7.18
CA LEU A 76 -10.85 10.26 -7.00
C LEU A 76 -10.86 10.96 -5.64
N SER A 77 -12.01 11.09 -4.97
CA SER A 77 -12.08 11.70 -3.63
C SER A 77 -11.48 10.81 -2.54
N LYS A 78 -11.28 9.53 -2.85
CA LYS A 78 -10.65 8.53 -1.99
C LYS A 78 -9.33 8.03 -2.53
N ASP A 79 -8.74 8.67 -3.53
CA ASP A 79 -7.46 8.26 -4.11
C ASP A 79 -6.37 8.05 -3.05
N GLN A 80 -5.92 6.81 -2.91
CA GLN A 80 -4.86 6.41 -1.98
C GLN A 80 -3.55 6.07 -2.69
N THR A 81 -3.44 6.28 -4.01
CA THR A 81 -2.20 6.02 -4.76
C THR A 81 -1.01 6.81 -4.22
N TYR A 82 -1.24 7.99 -3.66
CA TYR A 82 -0.21 8.78 -2.99
C TYR A 82 0.44 8.06 -1.80
N PHE A 83 -0.29 7.20 -1.08
CA PHE A 83 0.31 6.44 0.02
C PHE A 83 0.94 5.12 -0.44
N LEU A 84 0.87 4.81 -1.73
CA LEU A 84 1.30 3.56 -2.34
C LEU A 84 2.38 3.78 -3.42
N PHE A 85 2.86 5.03 -3.61
CA PHE A 85 3.78 5.35 -4.71
C PHE A 85 5.11 4.56 -4.66
N GLY A 86 5.50 4.09 -3.47
CA GLY A 86 6.75 3.37 -3.26
C GLY A 86 6.65 1.87 -3.43
N LEU A 87 5.47 1.33 -3.83
CA LEU A 87 5.33 -0.09 -4.06
C LEU A 87 6.23 -0.57 -5.21
N THR A 88 6.93 -1.67 -4.96
CA THR A 88 7.81 -2.30 -5.94
C THR A 88 7.02 -3.09 -6.98
N GLN A 89 7.67 -3.46 -8.09
CA GLN A 89 7.02 -4.29 -9.12
C GLN A 89 6.63 -5.68 -8.59
N GLU A 90 7.47 -6.27 -7.73
CA GLU A 90 7.15 -7.52 -7.05
C GLU A 90 5.90 -7.37 -6.18
N GLN A 91 5.84 -6.32 -5.36
CA GLN A 91 4.68 -6.06 -4.50
C GLN A 91 3.41 -5.82 -5.31
N LEU A 92 3.48 -5.01 -6.38
CA LEU A 92 2.34 -4.74 -7.25
C LEU A 92 1.85 -6.01 -7.95
N SER A 93 2.77 -6.89 -8.39
CA SER A 93 2.42 -8.13 -9.09
C SER A 93 1.61 -9.12 -8.24
N SER A 94 1.74 -9.03 -6.92
CA SER A 94 1.05 -9.91 -5.96
C SER A 94 -0.05 -9.19 -5.16
N THR A 95 -0.53 -8.03 -5.62
CA THR A 95 -1.51 -7.21 -4.90
C THR A 95 -2.84 -7.10 -5.65
N LEU A 96 -3.94 -7.07 -4.91
CA LEU A 96 -5.27 -6.71 -5.38
C LEU A 96 -5.83 -5.51 -4.60
N PHE A 97 -6.54 -4.63 -5.31
CA PHE A 97 -7.26 -3.49 -4.73
C PHE A 97 -8.75 -3.58 -5.09
N PRO A 98 -9.56 -4.37 -4.36
CA PRO A 98 -10.95 -4.64 -4.72
C PRO A 98 -11.84 -3.39 -4.75
N LEU A 99 -11.49 -2.36 -3.97
CA LEU A 99 -12.25 -1.11 -3.92
C LEU A 99 -11.87 -0.13 -5.03
N GLY A 100 -10.90 -0.48 -5.88
CA GLY A 100 -10.35 0.41 -6.92
C GLY A 100 -11.38 0.87 -7.95
N GLU A 101 -12.42 0.06 -8.18
CA GLU A 101 -13.49 0.34 -9.14
C GLU A 101 -14.78 0.85 -8.50
N MET A 102 -14.79 1.06 -7.18
CA MET A 102 -15.98 1.42 -6.43
C MET A 102 -15.88 2.83 -5.84
N LYS A 103 -17.02 3.52 -5.74
CA LYS A 103 -17.17 4.74 -4.95
C LYS A 103 -17.43 4.42 -3.49
N LYS A 104 -17.00 5.33 -2.59
CA LYS A 104 -17.16 5.11 -1.15
C LYS A 104 -18.61 4.84 -0.71
N PRO A 105 -19.64 5.49 -1.28
CA PRO A 105 -21.03 5.17 -0.94
C PRO A 105 -21.39 3.73 -1.33
N GLU A 106 -21.03 3.28 -2.53
CA GLU A 106 -21.31 1.91 -3.02
C GLU A 106 -20.67 0.85 -2.09
N VAL A 107 -19.43 1.10 -1.64
CA VAL A 107 -18.76 0.22 -0.67
C VAL A 107 -19.47 0.16 0.69
N ARG A 108 -20.19 1.21 1.09
CA ARG A 108 -20.93 1.24 2.37
C ARG A 108 -22.29 0.55 2.29
N GLU A 109 -22.82 0.35 1.09
CA GLU A 109 -24.11 -0.29 0.85
C GLU A 109 -24.01 -1.82 0.72
N LEU A 110 -22.83 -2.35 0.42
CA LEU A 110 -22.49 -3.77 0.46
C LEU A 110 -22.40 -4.31 1.90
#